data_AF-A0A975BEJ3-F1
#
_entry.id   AF-A0A975BEJ3-F1
#
_cell.length_a   1.000
_cell.length_b   1.000
_cell.length_c   1.000
_cell.angle_alpha   90.00
_cell.angle_beta   90.00
_cell.angle_gamma   90.00
#
_symmetry.space_group_name_H-M   'P 1'
#
loop_
_entity.id
_entity.type
_entity.pdbx_description
1 polymer ?
#
loop_
_entity_poly.entity_id
_entity_poly.type
_entity_poly.pdbx_seq_one_letter_code
_entity_poly.pdbx_strand_id
1 'polypeptide(L)' 'MRYVTTAERIGFEKGFKKGFREGFKKGFRESFEKQILIGETLMAQRFLEQPVCSQAELETKSLKELKSILAETEARLPSS' A
#
# COMPACT_ATOMS: atom_id res chain seq x y z
N MET A 1 -11.88 -37.96 -24.40
CA MET A 1 -10.83 -37.23 -23.65
C MET A 1 -10.49 -35.98 -24.45
N ARG A 2 -10.71 -34.76 -23.93
CA ARG A 2 -10.32 -33.53 -24.66
C ARG A 2 -8.81 -33.36 -24.49
N TYR A 3 -8.08 -33.35 -25.60
CA TYR A 3 -6.65 -33.09 -25.58
C TYR A 3 -6.43 -31.58 -25.46
N VAL A 4 -5.78 -31.16 -24.38
CA VAL A 4 -5.33 -29.77 -24.23
C VAL A 4 -4.26 -29.53 -25.28
N THR A 5 -4.53 -28.63 -26.21
CA THR A 5 -3.62 -28.28 -27.29
C THR A 5 -2.40 -27.53 -26.75
N THR A 6 -1.29 -27.59 -27.48
CA THR A 6 -0.09 -26.81 -27.18
C THR A 6 -0.40 -25.31 -27.08
N ALA A 7 -1.35 -24.83 -27.89
CA ALA A 7 -1.83 -23.44 -27.84
C ALA A 7 -2.54 -23.10 -26.52
N GLU A 8 -3.41 -23.98 -26.01
CA GLU A 8 -4.09 -23.80 -24.73
C GLU A 8 -3.12 -23.81 -23.54
N ARG A 9 -2.10 -24.68 -23.56
CA ARG A 9 -1.04 -24.69 -22.53
C ARG A 9 -0.24 -23.38 -22.52
N ILE A 10 0.18 -22.90 -23.70
CA ILE A 10 0.92 -21.64 -23.83
C ILE A 10 0.04 -20.45 -23.40
N GLY A 11 -1.25 -20.47 -23.77
CA GLY A 11 -2.22 -19.45 -23.38
C GLY A 11 -2.38 -19.37 -21.86
N PHE A 12 -2.55 -20.51 -21.19
CA PHE A 12 -2.65 -20.59 -19.74
C PHE A 12 -1.38 -20.09 -19.04
N GLU A 13 -0.21 -20.53 -19.49
CA GLU A 13 1.07 -20.12 -18.88
C GLU A 13 1.31 -18.62 -19.02
N LYS A 14 1.03 -18.04 -20.20
CA LYS A 14 1.12 -16.59 -20.43
C LYS A 14 0.11 -15.83 -19.57
N GLY A 15 -1.13 -16.30 -19.50
CA GLY A 15 -2.18 -15.71 -18.67
C GLY A 15 -1.80 -15.69 -17.19
N PHE A 16 -1.33 -16.83 -16.68
CA PHE A 16 -0.88 -16.96 -15.30
C PHE A 16 0.31 -16.06 -14.99
N LYS A 17 1.36 -16.07 -15.83
CA LYS A 17 2.54 -15.21 -15.65
C LYS A 17 2.18 -13.73 -15.64
N LYS A 18 1.28 -13.31 -16.55
CA LYS A 18 0.81 -11.92 -16.62
C LYS A 18 0.00 -11.54 -15.39
N GLY A 19 -0.98 -12.35 -15.01
CA GLY A 19 -1.82 -12.12 -13.83
C GLY A 19 -0.99 -12.07 -12.54
N PHE A 20 -0.05 -13.00 -12.37
CA PHE A 20 0.85 -13.01 -11.21
C PHE A 20 1.74 -11.76 -11.15
N ARG A 21 2.37 -11.39 -12.28
CA ARG A 21 3.22 -10.19 -12.35
C ARG A 21 2.44 -8.92 -12.06
N GLU A 22 1.24 -8.77 -12.62
CA GLU A 22 0.39 -7.60 -12.39
C GLU A 22 -0.12 -7.54 -10.96
N GLY A 23 -0.58 -8.66 -10.40
CA GLY A 23 -1.01 -8.76 -9.00
C GLY A 23 0.13 -8.41 -8.03
N PHE A 24 1.31 -8.98 -8.24
CA PHE A 24 2.48 -8.71 -7.40
C PHE A 24 2.90 -7.23 -7.47
N LYS A 25 2.97 -6.64 -8.68
CA LYS A 25 3.31 -5.22 -8.83
C LYS A 25 2.30 -4.30 -8.14
N LYS A 26 1.00 -4.60 -8.25
CA LYS A 26 -0.05 -3.82 -7.57
C LYS A 26 0.06 -3.93 -6.06
N GLY A 27 0.14 -5.14 -5.53
CA GLY A 27 0.25 -5.38 -4.08
C GLY A 27 1.51 -4.75 -3.48
N PHE A 28 2.64 -4.82 -4.19
CA PHE A 28 3.88 -4.17 -3.74
C PHE A 28 3.76 -2.65 -3.73
N ARG A 29 3.19 -2.05 -4.78
CA ARG A 29 2.98 -0.60 -4.86
C ARG A 29 2.06 -0.09 -3.76
N GLU A 30 0.93 -0.75 -3.54
CA GLU A 30 -0.03 -0.38 -2.50
C GLU A 30 0.59 -0.50 -1.09
N SER A 31 1.35 -1.57 -0.85
CA SER A 31 2.04 -1.77 0.43
C SER A 31 3.13 -0.72 0.66
N PHE A 32 3.87 -0.34 -0.38
CA PHE A 32 4.92 0.67 -0.30
C PHE A 32 4.33 2.07 -0.06
N GLU A 33 3.27 2.45 -0.79
CA GLU A 33 2.54 3.71 -0.57
C GLU A 33 2.00 3.79 0.86
N LYS A 34 1.45 2.68 1.36
CA LYS A 34 0.97 2.60 2.75
C LYS A 34 2.09 2.89 3.74
N GLN A 35 3.23 2.24 3.59
CA GLN A 35 4.35 2.38 4.52
C GLN A 35 4.98 3.79 4.48
N ILE A 36 5.01 4.44 3.30
CA ILE A 36 5.41 5.85 3.21
C ILE A 36 4.50 6.73 4.06
N LEU A 37 3.18 6.61 3.89
CA LEU A 37 2.21 7.43 4.64
C LEU A 37 2.31 7.20 6.16
N ILE A 38 2.53 5.96 6.59
CA ILE A 38 2.75 5.63 8.01
C ILE A 38 4.01 6.33 8.52
N GLY A 39 5.11 6.25 7.77
CA GLY A 39 6.37 6.93 8.11
C GLY A 39 6.21 8.45 8.21
N GLU A 40 5.57 9.08 7.23
CA GLU A 40 5.28 10.52 7.22
C GLU A 40 4.42 10.92 8.41
N THR A 41 3.38 10.15 8.72
CA THR A 41 2.50 10.41 9.87
C THR A 41 3.27 10.35 11.18
N LEU A 42 4.08 9.30 11.38
CA LEU A 42 4.89 9.14 12.60
C LEU A 42 5.94 10.24 12.74
N MET A 43 6.55 10.69 11.64
CA MET A 43 7.47 11.83 11.64
C MET A 43 6.74 13.11 12.06
N ALA A 44 5.59 13.40 11.46
CA ALA A 44 4.78 14.57 11.79
C ALA A 44 4.34 14.56 13.27
N GLN A 45 3.87 13.42 13.78
CA GLN A 45 3.54 13.24 15.20
C GLN A 45 4.75 13.47 16.13
N ARG A 46 5.94 13.02 15.72
CA ARG A 46 7.18 13.24 16.47
C ARG A 46 7.57 14.72 16.50
N PHE A 47 7.43 15.44 15.39
CA PHE A 47 7.67 16.88 15.34
C PHE A 47 6.71 17.67 16.24
N LEU A 48 5.48 17.19 16.41
CA LEU A 48 4.48 17.79 17.30
C LEU A 48 4.66 17.45 18.79
N GLU A 49 5.62 16.58 19.14
CA GLU A 49 5.76 15.98 20.48
C GLU A 49 4.46 15.31 21.00
N GLN A 50 3.56 14.94 20.08
CA GLN A 50 2.25 14.36 20.37
C GLN A 50 2.09 13.04 19.61
N PRO A 51 2.46 11.89 20.23
CA PRO A 51 2.20 10.58 19.64
C PRO A 51 0.71 10.24 19.76
N VAL A 52 -0.07 10.57 18.72
CA VAL A 52 -1.52 10.32 18.68
C VAL A 52 -1.86 8.90 18.24
N CYS A 53 -1.01 8.25 17.42
CA CYS A 53 -1.24 6.89 16.93
C CYS A 53 0.05 6.07 16.91
N SER A 54 -0.05 4.78 17.22
CA SER A 54 1.09 3.86 17.09
C SER A 54 1.23 3.31 15.67
N GLN A 55 2.42 2.82 15.30
CA GLN A 55 2.65 2.18 14.00
C GLN A 55 1.66 1.02 13.76
N ALA A 56 1.43 0.19 14.77
CA ALA A 56 0.52 -0.96 14.68
C ALA A 56 -0.93 -0.52 14.37
N GLU A 57 -1.38 0.60 14.96
CA GLU A 57 -2.70 1.16 14.66
C GLU A 57 -2.78 1.68 13.22
N LEU A 58 -1.74 2.36 12.74
CA LEU A 58 -1.69 2.87 11.37
C LEU A 58 -1.63 1.73 10.33
N GLU A 59 -0.98 0.61 10.66
CA GLU A 59 -0.93 -0.59 9.81
C GLU A 59 -2.30 -1.26 9.62
N THR A 60 -3.25 -1.08 10.54
CA THR A 60 -4.63 -1.59 10.37
C THR A 60 -5.50 -0.71 9.47
N LYS A 61 -5.10 0.54 9.24
CA LYS A 61 -5.90 1.53 8.50
C LYS A 61 -5.78 1.37 6.99
N SER A 62 -6.81 1.80 6.28
CA SER A 62 -6.81 1.89 4.82
C SER A 62 -5.94 3.06 4.32
N LEU A 63 -5.51 3.03 3.05
CA LEU A 63 -4.77 4.14 2.43
C LEU A 63 -5.52 5.47 2.53
N LYS A 64 -6.85 5.45 2.41
CA LYS A 64 -7.68 6.66 2.50
C LYS A 64 -7.64 7.26 3.90
N GLU A 65 -7.78 6.43 4.92
CA GLU A 65 -7.71 6.87 6.32
C GLU A 65 -6.31 7.38 6.68
N LEU A 66 -5.25 6.72 6.20
CA LEU A 66 -3.88 7.20 6.41
C LEU A 66 -3.65 8.58 5.79
N LYS A 67 -4.16 8.83 4.57
CA LYS A 67 -4.09 10.16 3.94
C LYS A 67 -4.84 11.23 4.75
N SER A 68 -6.01 10.90 5.29
CA SER A 68 -6.76 11.81 6.16
C SER A 68 -6.01 12.11 7.45
N ILE A 69 -5.45 11.09 8.11
CA ILE A 69 -4.68 11.27 9.35
C ILE A 69 -3.43 12.09 9.11
N LEU A 70 -2.70 11.82 8.01
CA LEU A 70 -1.53 12.61 7.66
C LEU A 70 -1.92 14.08 7.45
N ALA A 71 -2.95 14.36 6.67
CA ALA A 71 -3.42 15.73 6.44
C ALA A 71 -3.86 16.43 7.74
N GLU A 72 -4.53 15.72 8.65
CA GLU A 72 -4.90 16.25 9.97
C GLU A 72 -3.68 16.53 10.86
N THR A 73 -2.65 15.67 10.78
CA THR A 73 -1.41 15.83 11.53
C THR A 73 -0.59 17.00 10.97
N GLU A 74 -0.50 17.11 9.64
CA GLU A 74 0.16 18.22 8.95
C GLU A 74 -0.53 19.56 9.21
N ALA A 75 -1.86 19.61 9.25
CA ALA A 75 -2.60 20.83 9.58
C ALA A 75 -2.29 21.38 10.99
N ARG A 76 -1.78 20.52 11.89
CA ARG A 76 -1.35 20.92 13.24
C ARG A 76 0.13 21.31 13.28
N LEU A 77 0.92 20.98 12.27
CA LEU A 77 2.32 21.39 12.20
C LEU A 77 2.38 22.92 12.11
N PRO A 78 3.21 23.58 12.94
CA PRO A 78 3.41 25.01 12.81
C PRO A 78 4.02 25.27 11.42
N SER A 79 3.30 26.02 10.59
CA SER A 79 3.82 26.54 9.33
C SER A 79 5.00 27.45 9.66
N SER A 80 6.23 26.97 9.41
CA SER A 80 7.46 27.77 9.52
C SER A 80 7.51 28.87 8.48
#